data_AF-A0A1J0MVF2-F1
#
_entry.id   AF-A0A1J0MVF2-F1
#
_cell.length_a   1.000
_cell.length_b   1.000
_cell.length_c   1.000
_cell.angle_alpha   90.00
_cell.angle_beta   90.00
_cell.angle_gamma   90.00
#
_symmetry.space_group_name_H-M   'P 1'
#
loop_
_entity.id
_entity.type
_entity.pdbx_description
1 polymer ?
#
loop_
_entity_poly.entity_id
_entity_poly.type
_entity_poly.pdbx_seq_one_letter_code
_entity_poly.pdbx_strand_id
1 'polypeptide(L)'
;GGIGKSTTSQNTFAAMSHYFGKNIMIVGCDPKADSTRLILHEKAQDTILSLAAEMGTIEDVEMEQARLWGKGLFDRETPGGWINCTESGGPEPGVGCAGRGVITAINFLEEEGAYDEEGLDFVSYDVLGDVVCGGFAM
;
A
#
# COMPACT_ATOMS: atom_id res chain seq x y z
N GLY A 1 11.47 13.16 -4.17
CA GLY A 1 12.02 11.82 -4.37
C GLY A 1 13.28 11.67 -3.54
N GLY A 2 13.60 10.45 -3.09
CA GLY A 2 14.88 10.16 -2.41
C GLY A 2 15.07 10.67 -0.98
N ILE A 3 14.08 11.34 -0.38
CA ILE A 3 14.17 11.91 0.98
C ILE A 3 13.97 10.88 2.12
N GLY A 4 13.79 9.60 1.79
CA GLY A 4 13.59 8.54 2.78
C GLY A 4 12.15 8.28 3.22
N LYS A 5 11.14 8.74 2.49
CA LYS A 5 9.70 8.58 2.83
C LYS A 5 9.35 7.15 3.26
N SER A 6 9.59 6.18 2.38
CA SER A 6 9.26 4.77 2.59
C SER A 6 10.03 4.15 3.75
N THR A 7 11.30 4.54 3.94
CA THR A 7 12.11 4.09 5.08
C THR A 7 11.54 4.61 6.39
N THR A 8 11.25 5.92 6.47
CA THR A 8 10.68 6.54 7.67
C THR A 8 9.30 5.98 7.98
N SER A 9 8.44 5.87 6.97
CA SER A 9 7.10 5.30 7.05
C SER A 9 7.12 3.89 7.63
N GLN A 10 7.79 2.93 6.96
CA GLN A 10 7.80 1.53 7.38
C GLN A 10 8.39 1.33 8.79
N ASN A 11 9.46 2.04 9.15
CA ASN A 11 10.04 1.93 10.49
C ASN A 11 9.14 2.54 11.57
N THR A 12 8.44 3.64 11.26
CA THR A 12 7.49 4.26 12.19
C THR A 12 6.33 3.32 12.46
N PHE A 13 5.75 2.74 11.41
CA PHE A 13 4.62 1.81 11.55
C PHE A 13 5.01 0.48 12.16
N ALA A 14 6.20 -0.04 11.85
CA ALA A 14 6.78 -1.18 12.56
C ALA A 14 6.88 -0.91 14.07
N ALA A 15 7.36 0.27 14.47
CA ALA A 15 7.43 0.64 15.88
C ALA A 15 6.03 0.79 16.52
N MET A 16 5.07 1.41 15.81
CA MET A 16 3.69 1.54 16.28
C MET A 16 3.01 0.18 16.48
N SER A 17 3.18 -0.73 15.52
CA SER A 17 2.65 -2.09 15.57
C SER A 17 3.28 -2.89 16.71
N HIS A 18 4.62 -2.87 16.82
CA HIS A 18 5.35 -3.69 17.78
C HIS A 18 5.23 -3.20 19.22
N TYR A 19 5.43 -1.91 19.47
CA TYR A 19 5.50 -1.38 20.84
C TYR A 19 4.15 -0.92 21.39
N PHE A 20 3.19 -0.60 20.51
CA PHE A 20 1.89 -0.05 20.92
C PHE A 20 0.70 -0.88 20.46
N GLY A 21 0.94 -2.04 19.85
CA GLY A 21 -0.11 -2.97 19.45
C GLY A 21 -1.06 -2.41 18.39
N LYS A 22 -0.55 -1.52 17.53
CA LYS A 22 -1.37 -0.84 16.53
C LYS A 22 -1.50 -1.62 15.23
N ASN A 23 -2.72 -1.74 14.74
CA ASN A 23 -3.03 -2.41 13.49
C ASN A 23 -3.01 -1.39 12.36
N ILE A 24 -2.22 -1.66 11.32
CA ILE A 24 -1.88 -0.63 10.33
C ILE A 24 -2.04 -1.20 8.92
N MET A 25 -2.58 -0.37 8.03
CA MET A 25 -2.56 -0.60 6.59
C MET A 25 -1.60 0.37 5.93
N ILE A 26 -0.68 -0.13 5.11
CA ILE A 26 0.21 0.69 4.29
C ILE A 26 -0.26 0.59 2.84
N VAL A 27 -0.60 1.74 2.25
CA VAL A 27 -0.95 1.91 0.85
C VAL A 27 0.20 2.63 0.13
N GLY A 28 0.97 1.89 -0.65
CA GLY A 28 2.03 2.46 -1.48
C GLY A 28 1.44 3.24 -2.66
N CYS A 29 1.69 4.54 -2.68
CA CYS A 29 1.16 5.49 -3.69
C CYS A 29 2.29 6.11 -4.51
N ASP A 30 3.46 5.45 -4.55
CA ASP A 30 4.63 5.83 -5.33
C ASP A 30 4.79 4.79 -6.45
N PRO A 31 4.86 5.19 -7.74
CA PRO A 31 4.94 4.25 -8.87
C PRO A 31 6.19 3.36 -8.83
N LYS A 32 7.14 3.64 -7.94
CA LYS A 32 8.29 2.78 -7.66
C LYS A 32 7.93 1.45 -6.98
N ALA A 33 6.75 1.36 -6.35
CA ALA A 33 6.19 0.15 -5.76
C ALA A 33 7.12 -0.58 -4.76
N ASP A 34 7.76 0.18 -3.86
CA ASP A 34 8.67 -0.36 -2.84
C ASP A 34 8.42 0.19 -1.42
N SER A 35 7.20 0.68 -1.20
CA SER A 35 6.72 1.27 0.06
C SER A 35 6.43 0.23 1.14
N THR A 36 6.31 -1.05 0.79
CA THR A 36 5.94 -2.14 1.73
C THR A 36 7.02 -3.21 1.92
N ARG A 37 8.10 -3.16 1.13
CA ARG A 37 9.12 -4.22 1.03
C ARG A 37 9.76 -4.65 2.36
N LEU A 38 9.94 -3.71 3.30
CA LEU A 38 10.60 -3.97 4.60
C LEU A 38 9.65 -4.67 5.57
N ILE A 39 8.34 -4.44 5.45
CA ILE A 39 7.32 -5.13 6.25
C ILE A 39 7.09 -6.55 5.74
N LEU A 40 7.18 -6.74 4.41
CA LEU A 40 6.92 -8.02 3.75
C LEU A 40 8.18 -8.90 3.59
N HIS A 41 9.37 -8.36 3.85
CA HIS A 41 10.66 -9.04 3.64
C HIS A 41 10.86 -9.59 2.22
N GLU A 42 10.34 -8.89 1.21
CA GLU A 42 10.44 -9.28 -0.19
C GLU A 42 10.97 -8.13 -1.06
N LYS A 43 11.21 -8.40 -2.35
CA LYS A 43 11.73 -7.38 -3.26
C LYS A 43 10.67 -6.34 -3.62
N ALA A 44 9.48 -6.83 -3.96
CA ALA A 44 8.27 -6.07 -4.28
C ALA A 44 7.09 -7.05 -4.24
N GLN A 45 5.91 -6.56 -3.89
CA GLN A 45 4.64 -7.27 -4.10
C GLN A 45 4.06 -6.88 -5.46
N ASP A 46 3.16 -7.70 -5.98
CA ASP A 46 2.34 -7.32 -7.13
C ASP A 46 1.47 -6.11 -6.78
N THR A 47 1.33 -5.20 -7.75
CA THR A 47 0.58 -3.95 -7.58
C THR A 47 -0.86 -4.12 -8.04
N ILE A 48 -1.78 -3.34 -7.51
CA ILE A 48 -3.19 -3.34 -7.91
C ILE A 48 -3.32 -3.12 -9.43
N LEU A 49 -2.56 -2.18 -10.00
CA LEU A 49 -2.60 -1.91 -11.43
C LEU A 49 -1.96 -3.02 -12.28
N SER A 50 -0.93 -3.70 -11.79
CA SER A 50 -0.35 -4.84 -12.51
C SER A 50 -1.30 -6.04 -12.50
N LEU A 51 -1.95 -6.32 -11.37
CA LEU A 51 -2.97 -7.36 -11.26
C LEU A 51 -4.16 -7.07 -12.19
N ALA A 52 -4.67 -5.83 -12.19
CA ALA A 52 -5.74 -5.43 -13.09
C ALA A 52 -5.34 -5.55 -14.57
N ALA A 53 -4.09 -5.24 -14.92
CA ALA A 53 -3.59 -5.40 -16.29
C ALA A 53 -3.48 -6.87 -16.71
N GLU A 54 -3.13 -7.77 -15.79
CA GLU A 54 -3.05 -9.21 -16.04
C GLU A 54 -4.44 -9.86 -16.14
N MET A 55 -5.39 -9.43 -15.32
CA MET A 55 -6.74 -9.98 -15.25
C MET A 55 -7.70 -9.35 -16.28
N GLY A 56 -7.39 -8.13 -16.72
CA GLY A 56 -8.09 -7.40 -17.77
C GLY A 56 -8.79 -6.14 -17.26
N THR A 57 -9.44 -6.22 -16.10
CA THR A 57 -10.12 -5.09 -15.46
C THR A 57 -9.82 -5.01 -13.96
N ILE A 58 -10.12 -3.87 -13.32
CA ILE A 58 -9.91 -3.70 -11.87
C ILE A 58 -10.97 -4.48 -11.08
N GLU A 59 -12.15 -4.64 -11.66
CA GLU A 59 -13.29 -5.38 -11.12
C GLU A 59 -13.05 -6.90 -11.05
N ASP A 60 -12.02 -7.41 -11.75
CA ASP A 60 -11.61 -8.82 -11.70
C ASP A 60 -10.54 -9.10 -10.62
N VAL A 61 -10.00 -8.05 -9.98
CA VAL A 61 -8.98 -8.19 -8.93
C VAL A 61 -9.65 -8.43 -7.59
N GLU A 62 -9.19 -9.43 -6.86
CA GLU A 62 -9.69 -9.73 -5.51
C GLU A 62 -8.77 -9.12 -4.44
N MET A 63 -9.34 -8.70 -3.31
CA MET A 63 -8.59 -8.05 -2.23
C MET A 63 -7.44 -8.92 -1.70
N GLU A 64 -7.62 -10.23 -1.61
CA GLU A 64 -6.60 -11.19 -1.16
C GLU A 64 -5.38 -11.27 -2.09
N GLN A 65 -5.52 -10.87 -3.35
CA GLN A 65 -4.43 -10.84 -4.32
C GLN A 65 -3.63 -9.54 -4.19
N ALA A 66 -4.32 -8.43 -3.94
CA ALA A 66 -3.72 -7.10 -3.81
C ALA A 66 -3.14 -6.79 -2.43
N ARG A 67 -3.58 -7.50 -1.39
CA ARG A 67 -3.15 -7.32 0.01
C ARG A 67 -2.32 -8.47 0.51
N LEU A 68 -1.12 -8.13 0.99
CA LEU A 68 -0.27 -9.03 1.74
C LEU A 68 -0.22 -8.63 3.21
N TRP A 69 -0.22 -9.64 4.08
CA TRP A 69 0.04 -9.47 5.51
C TRP A 69 1.54 -9.40 5.77
N GLY A 70 1.93 -8.55 6.71
CA GLY A 70 3.30 -8.37 7.18
C GLY A 70 3.90 -9.68 7.66
N LYS A 71 5.22 -9.82 7.55
CA LYS A 71 5.90 -11.07 7.96
C LYS A 71 6.37 -11.02 9.40
N GLY A 72 6.45 -12.20 10.03
CA GLY A 72 7.01 -12.36 11.36
C GLY A 72 6.20 -11.62 12.42
N LEU A 73 6.80 -10.62 13.06
CA LEU A 73 6.18 -9.87 14.16
C LEU A 73 4.98 -9.01 13.74
N PHE A 74 4.79 -8.80 12.44
CA PHE A 74 3.70 -7.97 11.88
C PHE A 74 2.60 -8.80 11.20
N ASP A 75 2.70 -10.12 11.29
CA ASP A 75 1.68 -11.04 10.79
C ASP A 75 0.43 -10.96 11.67
N ARG A 76 -0.75 -11.17 11.07
CA ARG A 76 -2.05 -11.15 11.75
C ARG A 76 -2.18 -12.23 12.83
N GLU A 77 -1.46 -13.33 12.66
CA GLU A 77 -1.48 -14.46 13.61
C GLU A 77 -0.52 -14.26 14.80
N THR A 78 0.36 -13.27 14.74
CA THR A 78 1.32 -12.98 15.80
C THR A 78 0.70 -12.09 16.88
N PRO A 79 0.86 -12.39 18.18
CA PRO A 79 0.39 -11.50 19.25
C PRO A 79 1.00 -10.10 19.16
N GLY A 80 0.15 -9.08 19.14
CA GLY A 80 0.57 -7.68 19.00
C GLY A 80 -0.32 -6.93 18.01
N GLY A 81 0.20 -5.83 17.47
CA GLY A 81 -0.39 -5.18 16.31
C GLY A 81 0.09 -5.86 15.03
N TRP A 82 -0.74 -5.84 13.99
CA TRP A 82 -0.40 -6.35 12.66
C TRP A 82 -0.24 -5.24 11.63
N ILE A 83 0.43 -5.54 10.52
CA ILE A 83 0.51 -4.63 9.37
C ILE A 83 0.05 -5.38 8.12
N ASN A 84 -0.85 -4.78 7.33
CA ASN A 84 -1.12 -5.24 5.97
C ASN A 84 -0.66 -4.17 4.95
N CYS A 85 -0.43 -4.61 3.72
CA CYS A 85 0.31 -3.86 2.73
C CYS A 85 -0.36 -4.00 1.37
N THR A 86 -0.49 -2.89 0.65
CA THR A 86 -0.94 -2.83 -0.74
C THR A 86 -0.06 -1.85 -1.51
N GLU A 87 0.12 -2.08 -2.81
CA GLU A 87 0.84 -1.16 -3.70
C GLU A 87 -0.08 -0.77 -4.86
N SER A 88 -0.27 0.53 -5.07
CA SER A 88 -1.04 1.01 -6.22
C SER A 88 -0.35 0.65 -7.54
N GLY A 89 0.97 0.81 -7.58
CA GLY A 89 1.75 0.72 -8.80
C GLY A 89 1.61 1.98 -9.67
N GLY A 90 2.09 1.89 -10.90
CA GLY A 90 2.01 2.99 -11.85
C GLY A 90 2.30 2.53 -13.26
N PRO A 91 1.98 3.36 -14.26
CA PRO A 91 2.29 3.04 -15.65
C PRO A 91 3.80 3.06 -15.87
N GLU A 92 4.25 2.44 -16.98
CA GLU A 92 5.65 2.50 -17.39
C GLU A 92 6.15 3.96 -17.50
N PRO A 93 7.41 4.24 -17.12
CA PRO A 93 7.98 5.58 -17.22
C PRO A 93 7.83 6.17 -18.64
N GLY A 94 7.18 7.34 -18.72
CA GLY A 94 6.91 8.01 -19.98
C GLY A 94 5.57 7.63 -20.64
N VAL A 95 4.78 6.76 -20.02
CA VAL A 95 3.45 6.34 -20.47
C VAL A 95 2.40 6.63 -19.39
N GLY A 96 1.19 7.02 -19.79
CA GLY A 96 0.04 7.14 -18.87
C GLY A 96 0.16 8.25 -17.82
N CYS A 97 -0.57 8.08 -16.71
CA CYS A 97 -0.61 9.01 -15.58
C CYS A 97 -0.57 8.26 -14.25
N ALA A 98 0.53 8.41 -13.49
CA ALA A 98 0.68 7.76 -12.18
C ALA A 98 -0.40 8.19 -11.17
N GLY A 99 -0.83 9.46 -11.22
CA GLY A 99 -1.90 9.95 -10.33
C GLY A 99 -3.24 9.24 -10.55
N ARG A 100 -3.57 8.87 -11.79
CA ARG A 100 -4.77 8.09 -12.09
C ARG A 100 -4.67 6.67 -11.52
N GLY A 101 -3.48 6.09 -11.55
CA GLY A 101 -3.20 4.78 -10.95
C GLY A 101 -3.48 4.74 -9.46
N VAL A 102 -3.01 5.76 -8.73
CA VAL A 102 -3.29 5.91 -7.30
C VAL A 102 -4.79 6.08 -7.02
N ILE A 103 -5.51 6.88 -7.82
CA ILE A 103 -6.97 7.04 -7.68
C ILE A 103 -7.70 5.70 -7.88
N THR A 104 -7.36 4.95 -8.94
CA THR A 104 -7.93 3.63 -9.20
C THR A 104 -7.67 2.68 -8.03
N ALA A 105 -6.45 2.66 -7.50
CA ALA A 105 -6.11 1.82 -6.36
C ALA A 105 -6.90 2.18 -5.10
N ILE A 106 -7.05 3.47 -4.79
CA ILE A 106 -7.82 3.90 -3.61
C ILE A 106 -9.29 3.53 -3.75
N ASN A 107 -9.90 3.79 -4.92
CA ASN A 107 -11.31 3.43 -5.16
C ASN A 107 -11.53 1.92 -5.01
N PHE A 108 -10.63 1.10 -5.56
CA PHE A 108 -10.66 -0.35 -5.39
C PHE A 108 -10.63 -0.75 -3.91
N LEU A 109 -9.74 -0.15 -3.11
CA LEU A 109 -9.66 -0.43 -1.67
C LEU A 109 -10.92 0.01 -0.90
N GLU A 110 -11.56 1.11 -1.31
CA GLU A 110 -12.85 1.55 -0.74
C GLU A 110 -13.97 0.57 -1.09
N GLU A 111 -14.06 0.15 -2.35
CA GLU A 111 -15.12 -0.73 -2.86
C GLU A 111 -15.02 -2.15 -2.26
N GLU A 112 -13.79 -2.66 -2.08
CA GLU A 112 -13.52 -3.96 -1.44
C GLU A 112 -13.58 -3.93 0.10
N GLY A 113 -13.92 -2.77 0.70
CA GLY A 113 -14.06 -2.65 2.15
C GLY A 113 -12.74 -2.80 2.93
N ALA A 114 -11.59 -2.51 2.32
CA ALA A 114 -10.28 -2.69 2.93
C ALA A 114 -10.10 -1.86 4.21
N TYR A 115 -10.83 -0.75 4.34
CA TYR A 115 -10.78 0.17 5.48
C TYR A 115 -11.73 -0.22 6.63
N ASP A 116 -12.67 -1.13 6.39
CA ASP A 116 -13.65 -1.57 7.37
C ASP A 116 -13.15 -2.78 8.20
N GLU A 117 -11.91 -3.22 7.97
CA GLU A 117 -11.30 -4.33 8.70
C GLU A 117 -11.33 -4.10 10.21
N GLU A 118 -11.90 -5.06 10.94
CA GLU A 118 -12.08 -4.94 12.38
C GLU A 118 -10.74 -4.76 13.09
N GLY A 119 -10.66 -3.69 13.88
CA GLY A 119 -9.47 -3.38 14.67
C GLY A 119 -8.38 -2.64 13.92
N LEU A 120 -8.55 -2.23 12.66
CA LEU A 120 -7.63 -1.34 11.96
C LEU A 120 -7.54 0.02 12.70
N ASP A 121 -6.35 0.42 13.13
CA ASP A 121 -6.13 1.68 13.85
C ASP A 121 -5.67 2.83 12.92
N PHE A 122 -4.86 2.52 11.91
CA PHE A 122 -4.23 3.51 11.03
C PHE A 122 -4.15 3.05 9.57
N VAL A 123 -4.34 3.99 8.66
CA VAL A 123 -4.01 3.84 7.24
C VAL A 123 -2.92 4.85 6.88
N SER A 124 -1.88 4.39 6.21
CA SER A 124 -0.79 5.24 5.73
C SER A 124 -0.70 5.21 4.22
N TYR A 125 -0.71 6.39 3.60
CA TYR A 125 -0.46 6.56 2.18
C TYR A 125 0.98 7.07 1.96
N ASP A 126 1.86 6.24 1.39
CA ASP A 126 3.22 6.67 1.00
C ASP A 126 3.17 7.27 -0.41
N VAL A 127 2.86 8.56 -0.48
CA VAL A 127 2.57 9.28 -1.74
C VAL A 127 3.82 9.85 -2.37
N LEU A 128 3.92 9.76 -3.70
CA LEU A 128 4.97 10.43 -4.47
C LEU A 128 4.99 11.95 -4.20
N GLY A 129 6.14 12.48 -3.75
CA GLY A 129 6.27 13.87 -3.31
C GLY A 129 6.81 14.86 -4.35
N ASP A 130 7.13 14.41 -5.58
CA ASP A 130 7.78 15.25 -6.59
C ASP A 130 6.82 15.98 -7.53
N VAL A 131 5.65 15.38 -7.78
CA VAL A 131 4.66 15.88 -8.73
C VAL A 131 3.28 15.76 -8.13
N VAL A 132 2.51 16.84 -8.19
CA VAL A 132 1.12 16.89 -7.72
C VAL A 132 0.23 17.03 -8.95
N CYS A 133 -0.41 15.94 -9.36
CA CYS A 133 -1.41 15.92 -10.44
C CYS A 133 -2.67 15.23 -9.93
N GLY A 134 -3.87 15.59 -10.41
CA GLY A 134 -5.10 14.91 -10.00
C GLY A 134 -5.67 15.30 -8.62
N GLY A 135 -5.25 16.43 -8.05
CA GLY A 135 -5.93 17.02 -6.88
C GLY A 135 -5.47 16.53 -5.50
N PHE A 136 -4.30 15.89 -5.36
CA PHE A 136 -3.68 15.52 -4.05
C PHE A 136 -3.33 16.72 -3.14
N ALA A 137 -3.80 17.92 -3.46
CA ALA A 137 -3.83 19.07 -2.57
C ALA A 137 -5.25 19.20 -2.02
N MET A 138 -5.58 18.41 -1.00
CA MET A 138 -6.73 18.65 -0.13
C MET A 138 -6.28 18.68 1.32
#